data_AF-A0A2A4B5Y8-F1
#
_entry.id   AF-A0A2A4B5Y8-F1
#
_cell.length_a   1.000
_cell.length_b   1.000
_cell.length_c   1.000
_cell.angle_alpha   90.00
_cell.angle_beta   90.00
_cell.angle_gamma   90.00
#
_symmetry.space_group_name_H-M   'P 1'
#
loop_
_entity.id
_entity.type
_entity.pdbx_description
1 polymer ?
#
loop_
_entity_poly.entity_id
_entity_poly.type
_entity_poly.pdbx_seq_one_letter_code
_entity_poly.pdbx_strand_id
1 'polypeptide(L)'
;MRRRAVLAFTAALLTAGCAGTPAPQTIYVIRHLDTPEGVKDARLTSTGEARAQALVRWFGGKKLAAIYATPFARTRQTAAPLARERGLQPIDYDWTDAARLVEAVRVQPGDVLIVGHSNTVPEIVERFGGQRPAPLVHVDFGDLWLVREGRSERVKIEP
;
A
#
# COMPACT_ATOMS: atom_id res chain seq x y z
N MET A 1 5.67 68.28 -36.12
CA MET A 1 5.23 66.90 -36.47
C MET A 1 5.55 65.99 -35.29
N ARG A 2 4.53 65.30 -34.76
CA ARG A 2 4.59 64.44 -33.56
C ARG A 2 5.23 63.10 -33.89
N ARG A 3 6.18 62.61 -33.09
CA ARG A 3 6.50 61.17 -33.03
C ARG A 3 6.48 60.71 -31.57
N ARG A 4 5.58 59.76 -31.33
CA ARG A 4 5.06 59.31 -30.05
C ARG A 4 6.03 58.33 -29.39
N ALA A 5 6.26 58.49 -28.09
CA ALA A 5 6.86 57.47 -27.24
C ALA A 5 5.91 56.26 -27.18
N VAL A 6 6.43 55.07 -27.47
CA VAL A 6 5.72 53.81 -27.25
C VAL A 6 6.27 53.21 -25.97
N LEU A 7 5.55 53.41 -24.87
CA LEU A 7 5.75 52.68 -23.62
C LEU A 7 5.19 51.26 -23.83
N ALA A 8 6.08 50.27 -23.94
CA ALA A 8 5.68 48.87 -23.97
C ALA A 8 5.36 48.41 -22.53
N PHE A 9 4.08 48.23 -22.23
CA PHE A 9 3.60 47.70 -20.96
C PHE A 9 3.64 46.16 -21.05
N THR A 10 4.74 45.55 -20.58
CA THR A 10 4.81 44.09 -20.42
C THR A 10 3.93 43.67 -19.25
N ALA A 11 2.77 43.12 -19.56
CA ALA A 11 1.89 42.46 -18.59
C ALA A 11 2.54 41.15 -18.13
N ALA A 12 3.04 41.14 -16.89
CA ALA A 12 3.48 39.92 -16.22
C ALA A 12 2.23 39.11 -15.81
N LEU A 13 1.91 38.06 -16.58
CA LEU A 13 0.93 37.05 -16.19
C LEU A 13 1.50 36.25 -15.01
N LEU A 14 1.08 36.59 -13.79
CA LEU A 14 1.27 35.76 -12.60
C LEU A 14 0.33 34.56 -12.71
N THR A 15 0.81 33.46 -13.29
CA THR A 15 0.13 32.16 -13.16
C THR A 15 0.33 31.67 -11.72
N ALA A 16 -0.62 32.00 -10.85
CA ALA A 16 -0.77 31.36 -9.55
C ALA A 16 -1.15 29.89 -9.80
N GLY A 17 -0.14 29.02 -9.81
CA GLY A 17 -0.35 27.58 -9.88
C GLY A 17 -1.07 27.13 -8.61
N CYS A 18 -2.30 26.63 -8.75
CA CYS A 18 -2.99 25.94 -7.69
C CYS A 18 -2.23 24.64 -7.37
N ALA A 19 -1.26 24.71 -6.45
CA ALA A 19 -0.74 23.53 -5.79
C ALA A 19 -1.82 23.02 -4.82
N GLY A 20 -2.73 22.18 -5.33
CA GLY A 20 -3.68 21.48 -4.46
C GLY A 20 -2.90 20.58 -3.50
N THR A 21 -3.35 20.50 -2.24
CA THR A 21 -2.78 19.56 -1.27
C THR A 21 -2.86 18.15 -1.84
N PRO A 22 -1.76 17.38 -1.87
CA PRO A 22 -1.79 16.00 -2.33
C PRO A 22 -2.86 15.23 -1.57
N ALA A 23 -3.62 14.40 -2.28
CA ALA A 23 -4.58 13.53 -1.62
C ALA A 23 -3.86 12.67 -0.56
N PRO A 24 -4.46 12.48 0.63
CA PRO A 24 -3.83 11.72 1.70
C PRO A 24 -3.55 10.29 1.23
N GLN A 25 -2.38 9.77 1.58
CA GLN A 25 -1.93 8.42 1.23
C GLN A 25 -2.77 7.37 1.97
N THR A 26 -3.20 6.31 1.27
CA THR A 26 -3.68 5.08 1.92
C THR A 26 -2.55 4.07 2.09
N ILE A 27 -2.42 3.53 3.29
CA ILE A 27 -1.58 2.38 3.57
C ILE A 27 -2.47 1.15 3.67
N TYR A 28 -2.36 0.26 2.69
CA TYR A 28 -3.04 -1.04 2.70
C TYR A 28 -2.12 -2.04 3.39
N VAL A 29 -2.61 -2.72 4.43
CA VAL A 29 -1.84 -3.73 5.18
C VAL A 29 -2.61 -5.03 5.13
N ILE A 30 -1.95 -6.13 4.77
CA ILE A 30 -2.55 -7.46 4.73
C ILE A 30 -1.55 -8.49 5.25
N ARG A 31 -2.04 -9.54 5.91
CA ARG A 31 -1.24 -10.74 6.16
C ARG A 31 -1.07 -11.49 4.83
N HIS A 32 0.00 -12.27 4.66
CA HIS A 32 0.01 -13.31 3.64
C HIS A 32 -1.29 -14.15 3.68
N LEU A 33 -1.69 -14.69 2.54
CA LEU A 33 -2.93 -15.44 2.41
C LEU A 33 -2.78 -16.90 2.83
N ASP A 34 -3.83 -17.68 2.57
CA ASP A 34 -4.06 -19.01 3.09
C ASP A 34 -2.85 -19.93 2.79
N THR A 35 -2.35 -20.57 3.84
CA THR A 35 -1.20 -21.47 3.84
C THR A 35 -1.58 -22.72 4.63
N PRO A 36 -0.98 -23.89 4.36
CA PRO A 36 -1.17 -25.05 5.23
C PRO A 36 -0.68 -24.77 6.66
N GLU A 37 -1.40 -25.30 7.65
CA GLU A 37 -1.06 -25.15 9.06
C GLU A 37 0.22 -25.94 9.41
N GLY A 38 1.05 -25.38 10.29
CA GLY A 38 2.25 -26.06 10.81
C GLY A 38 3.42 -26.19 9.83
N VAL A 39 3.30 -25.71 8.59
CA VAL A 39 4.37 -25.79 7.59
C VAL A 39 5.26 -24.55 7.61
N LYS A 40 6.56 -24.74 7.86
CA LYS A 40 7.55 -23.66 7.84
C LYS A 40 7.77 -23.17 6.40
N ASP A 41 7.76 -21.85 6.25
CA ASP A 41 7.86 -21.16 4.95
C ASP A 41 6.94 -21.73 3.87
N ALA A 42 5.70 -22.04 4.28
CA ALA A 42 4.70 -22.58 3.40
C ALA A 42 4.43 -21.66 2.20
N ARG A 43 4.15 -22.28 1.06
CA ARG A 43 3.54 -21.62 -0.10
C ARG A 43 2.04 -21.48 0.12
N LEU A 44 1.40 -20.61 -0.66
CA LEU A 44 -0.06 -20.47 -0.63
C LEU A 44 -0.75 -21.79 -1.01
N THR A 45 -1.90 -22.06 -0.41
CA THR A 45 -2.83 -23.10 -0.88
C THR A 45 -3.58 -22.62 -2.11
N SER A 46 -4.35 -23.50 -2.76
CA SER A 46 -5.26 -23.11 -3.85
C SER A 46 -6.25 -22.03 -3.42
N THR A 47 -6.77 -22.09 -2.19
CA THR A 47 -7.61 -21.03 -1.61
C THR A 47 -6.84 -19.72 -1.47
N GLY A 48 -5.59 -19.77 -1.02
CA GLY A 48 -4.74 -18.58 -0.89
C GLY A 48 -4.42 -17.94 -2.25
N GLU A 49 -4.18 -18.77 -3.27
CA GLU A 49 -3.98 -18.31 -4.65
C GLU A 49 -5.25 -17.66 -5.23
N ALA A 50 -6.43 -18.27 -5.01
CA ALA A 50 -7.70 -17.70 -5.42
C ALA A 50 -7.97 -16.35 -4.72
N ARG A 51 -7.71 -16.27 -3.41
CA ARG A 51 -7.82 -15.03 -2.65
C ARG A 51 -6.82 -13.96 -3.11
N ALA A 52 -5.62 -14.35 -3.55
CA ALA A 52 -4.66 -13.41 -4.14
C ALA A 52 -5.19 -12.81 -5.47
N GLN A 53 -5.95 -13.58 -6.25
CA GLN A 53 -6.67 -13.06 -7.42
C GLN A 53 -7.87 -12.20 -7.04
N ALA A 54 -8.54 -12.50 -5.93
CA ALA A 54 -9.60 -11.63 -5.41
C ALA A 54 -9.06 -10.27 -4.96
N LEU A 55 -7.85 -10.24 -4.39
CA LEU A 55 -7.15 -9.01 -4.04
C LEU A 55 -6.95 -8.10 -5.26
N VAL A 56 -6.54 -8.68 -6.40
CA VAL A 56 -6.47 -7.99 -7.71
C VAL A 56 -7.80 -7.31 -8.05
N ARG A 57 -8.91 -8.07 -8.00
CA ARG A 57 -10.25 -7.54 -8.31
C ARG A 57 -10.65 -6.42 -7.36
N TRP A 58 -10.37 -6.57 -6.06
CA TRP A 58 -10.67 -5.55 -5.06
C TRP A 58 -9.91 -4.24 -5.29
N PHE A 59 -8.66 -4.33 -5.75
CA PHE A 59 -7.85 -3.17 -6.15
C PHE A 59 -8.27 -2.57 -7.51
N GLY A 60 -9.33 -3.07 -8.15
CA GLY A 60 -9.83 -2.56 -9.43
C GLY A 60 -10.02 -1.03 -9.43
N GLY A 61 -9.38 -0.36 -10.39
CA GLY A 61 -9.42 1.10 -10.55
C GLY A 61 -8.62 1.90 -9.52
N LYS A 62 -8.04 1.27 -8.49
CA LYS A 62 -7.19 1.94 -7.49
C LYS A 62 -5.74 1.97 -7.96
N LYS A 63 -5.09 3.13 -7.80
CA LYS A 63 -3.66 3.29 -8.10
C LYS A 63 -2.84 2.83 -6.90
N LEU A 64 -1.82 2.03 -7.15
CA LEU A 64 -0.78 1.68 -6.18
C LEU A 64 0.55 2.24 -6.67
N ALA A 65 1.29 2.87 -5.78
CA ALA A 65 2.62 3.38 -6.04
C ALA A 65 3.71 2.34 -5.72
N ALA A 66 3.50 1.52 -4.68
CA ALA A 66 4.44 0.50 -4.27
C ALA A 66 3.75 -0.69 -3.60
N ILE A 67 4.44 -1.84 -3.63
CA ILE A 67 4.07 -3.04 -2.90
C ILE A 67 5.29 -3.46 -2.08
N TYR A 68 5.14 -3.58 -0.77
CA TYR A 68 6.14 -4.09 0.16
C TYR A 68 5.76 -5.51 0.58
N ALA A 69 6.72 -6.41 0.58
CA ALA A 69 6.53 -7.78 1.06
C ALA A 69 7.78 -8.24 1.81
N THR A 70 7.64 -9.17 2.74
CA THR A 70 8.80 -9.85 3.30
C THR A 70 9.31 -10.90 2.30
N PRO A 71 10.56 -11.39 2.42
CA PRO A 71 11.17 -12.28 1.41
C PRO A 71 10.61 -13.71 1.40
N PHE A 72 9.67 -14.04 2.29
CA PHE A 72 9.07 -15.38 2.38
C PHE A 72 8.20 -15.73 1.16
N ALA A 73 8.08 -17.02 0.86
CA ALA A 73 7.32 -17.48 -0.31
C ALA A 73 5.84 -17.03 -0.26
N ARG A 74 5.17 -17.19 0.89
CA ARG A 74 3.77 -16.81 1.10
C ARG A 74 3.46 -15.33 0.87
N THR A 75 4.34 -14.42 1.29
CA THR A 75 4.15 -12.97 1.11
C THR A 75 4.39 -12.55 -0.33
N ARG A 76 5.44 -13.08 -0.96
CA ARG A 76 5.72 -12.86 -2.39
C ARG A 76 4.58 -13.40 -3.28
N GLN A 77 4.08 -14.60 -3.00
CA GLN A 77 2.96 -15.19 -3.75
C GLN A 77 1.64 -14.43 -3.55
N THR A 78 1.41 -13.87 -2.35
CA THR A 78 0.24 -13.02 -2.09
C THR A 78 0.30 -11.74 -2.94
N ALA A 79 1.47 -11.10 -3.03
CA ALA A 79 1.66 -9.86 -3.78
C ALA A 79 1.70 -10.07 -5.31
N ALA A 80 2.20 -11.22 -5.78
CA ALA A 80 2.58 -11.43 -7.18
C ALA A 80 1.47 -11.14 -8.22
N PRO A 81 0.20 -11.56 -8.03
CA PRO A 81 -0.85 -11.27 -9.02
C PRO A 81 -1.07 -9.77 -9.22
N LEU A 82 -1.18 -9.02 -8.12
CA LEU A 82 -1.40 -7.58 -8.14
C LEU A 82 -0.17 -6.82 -8.64
N ALA A 83 1.02 -7.24 -8.22
CA ALA A 83 2.27 -6.68 -8.71
C ALA A 83 2.37 -6.78 -10.24
N ARG A 84 2.07 -7.96 -10.80
CA ARG A 84 2.04 -8.18 -12.25
C ARG A 84 0.98 -7.34 -12.96
N GLU A 85 -0.23 -7.26 -12.43
CA GLU A 85 -1.32 -6.46 -13.00
C GLU A 85 -0.98 -4.96 -13.02
N ARG A 86 -0.24 -4.48 -12.01
CA ARG A 86 0.14 -3.07 -11.86
C ARG A 86 1.50 -2.73 -12.50
N GLY A 87 2.24 -3.72 -12.99
CA GLY A 87 3.60 -3.53 -13.49
C GLY A 87 4.60 -3.08 -12.41
N LEU A 88 4.34 -3.44 -11.15
CA LEU A 88 5.16 -3.07 -10.01
C LEU A 88 6.08 -4.24 -9.62
N GLN A 89 7.30 -3.92 -9.21
CA GLN A 89 8.19 -4.89 -8.54
C GLN A 89 8.00 -4.78 -7.03
N PRO A 90 7.65 -5.86 -6.32
CA PRO A 90 7.58 -5.83 -4.86
C PRO A 90 8.94 -5.46 -4.25
N ILE A 91 8.92 -4.58 -3.25
CA ILE A 91 10.09 -4.18 -2.47
C ILE A 91 10.16 -5.08 -1.24
N ASP A 92 11.27 -5.79 -1.10
CA ASP A 92 11.53 -6.60 0.09
C ASP A 92 11.76 -5.69 1.31
N TYR A 93 11.15 -6.03 2.44
CA TYR A 93 11.44 -5.39 3.72
C TYR A 93 11.77 -6.42 4.81
N ASP A 94 12.56 -5.99 5.80
CA ASP A 94 12.89 -6.79 6.97
C ASP A 94 11.72 -6.77 7.96
N TRP A 95 11.12 -7.94 8.21
CA TRP A 95 9.98 -8.08 9.11
C TRP A 95 10.34 -7.85 10.58
N THR A 96 11.64 -7.82 10.91
CA THR A 96 12.16 -7.54 12.25
C THR A 96 12.36 -6.05 12.52
N ASP A 97 12.28 -5.21 11.47
CA ASP A 97 12.49 -3.75 11.57
C ASP A 97 11.29 -2.99 11.00
N ALA A 98 10.22 -2.93 11.79
CA ALA A 98 9.01 -2.18 11.43
C ALA A 98 9.27 -0.66 11.37
N ALA A 99 10.28 -0.13 12.06
CA ALA A 99 10.61 1.29 12.03
C ALA A 99 11.16 1.69 10.65
N ARG A 100 12.10 0.90 10.13
CA ARG A 100 12.66 1.09 8.78
C ARG A 100 11.60 1.02 7.69
N LEU A 101 10.65 0.08 7.79
CA LEU A 101 9.51 0.00 6.89
C LEU A 101 8.67 1.29 6.92
N VAL A 102 8.35 1.79 8.12
CA VAL A 102 7.52 3.00 8.28
C VAL A 102 8.21 4.22 7.69
N GLU A 103 9.51 4.38 7.92
CA GLU A 103 10.31 5.45 7.32
C GLU A 103 10.26 5.40 5.78
N ALA A 104 10.50 4.22 5.19
CA ALA A 104 10.49 4.04 3.75
C ALA A 104 9.13 4.34 3.13
N VAL A 105 8.04 3.90 3.78
CA VAL A 105 6.68 4.13 3.31
C VAL A 105 6.25 5.60 3.43
N ARG A 106 6.65 6.30 4.49
CA ARG A 106 6.30 7.72 4.71
C ARG A 106 6.89 8.66 3.66
N VAL A 107 8.04 8.29 3.06
CA VAL A 107 8.66 9.07 1.98
C VAL A 107 8.25 8.61 0.58
N GLN A 108 7.47 7.53 0.47
CA GLN A 108 6.92 7.02 -0.78
C GLN A 108 5.61 7.76 -1.09
N PRO A 109 5.54 8.63 -2.12
CA PRO A 109 4.28 9.26 -2.50
C PRO A 109 3.33 8.23 -3.12
N GLY A 110 2.05 8.35 -2.78
CA GLY A 110 0.97 7.52 -3.31
C GLY A 110 0.72 6.24 -2.51
N ASP A 111 -0.43 5.61 -2.76
CA ASP A 111 -0.91 4.49 -1.95
C ASP A 111 0.01 3.27 -2.04
N VAL A 112 0.15 2.54 -0.94
CA VAL A 112 1.04 1.37 -0.86
C VAL A 112 0.30 0.15 -0.32
N LEU A 113 0.69 -1.03 -0.78
CA LEU A 113 0.32 -2.30 -0.17
C LEU A 113 1.50 -2.87 0.61
N ILE A 114 1.27 -3.32 1.84
CA ILE A 114 2.24 -4.00 2.68
C ILE A 114 1.70 -5.40 2.99
N VAL A 115 2.47 -6.42 2.62
CA VAL A 115 2.15 -7.84 2.87
C VAL A 115 3.07 -8.38 3.97
N GLY A 116 2.48 -8.64 5.14
CA GLY A 116 3.18 -9.08 6.34
C GLY A 116 2.73 -10.45 6.87
N HIS A 117 2.84 -10.60 8.18
CA HIS A 117 2.59 -11.84 8.92
C HIS A 117 1.59 -11.63 10.05
N SER A 118 1.07 -12.71 10.63
CA SER A 118 0.12 -12.63 11.76
C SER A 118 0.66 -11.82 12.94
N ASN A 119 1.97 -11.87 13.18
CA ASN A 119 2.65 -11.16 14.27
C ASN A 119 3.09 -9.73 13.90
N THR A 120 3.28 -9.41 12.61
CA THR A 120 3.75 -8.07 12.20
C THR A 120 2.63 -7.15 11.76
N VAL A 121 1.56 -7.67 11.17
CA VAL A 121 0.44 -6.87 10.67
C VAL A 121 -0.18 -6.00 11.76
N PRO A 122 -0.44 -6.49 13.00
CA PRO A 122 -1.03 -5.63 14.00
C PRO A 122 -0.17 -4.41 14.35
N GLU A 123 1.15 -4.61 14.46
CA GLU A 123 2.10 -3.52 14.73
C GLU A 123 2.21 -2.54 13.55
N ILE A 124 2.24 -3.06 12.32
CA ILE A 124 2.31 -2.20 11.12
C ILE A 124 1.08 -1.29 11.08
N VAL A 125 -0.13 -1.82 11.29
CA VAL A 125 -1.37 -1.03 11.31
C VAL A 125 -1.29 0.08 12.37
N GLU A 126 -0.85 -0.25 13.59
CA GLU A 126 -0.71 0.71 14.69
C GLU A 126 0.31 1.82 14.37
N ARG A 127 1.47 1.47 13.80
CA ARG A 127 2.52 2.46 13.48
C ARG A 127 2.13 3.46 12.39
N PHE A 128 1.17 3.11 11.53
CA PHE A 128 0.56 4.04 10.57
C PHE A 128 -0.63 4.81 11.16
N GLY A 129 -0.92 4.64 12.45
CA GLY A 129 -1.98 5.35 13.18
C GLY A 129 -3.34 4.69 13.12
N GLY A 130 -3.43 3.45 12.63
CA GLY A 130 -4.65 2.65 12.68
C GLY A 130 -4.90 2.07 14.06
N GLN A 131 -6.13 1.63 14.32
CA GLN A 131 -6.43 0.84 15.51
C GLN A 131 -5.71 -0.51 15.41
N ARG A 132 -4.90 -0.85 16.42
CA ARG A 132 -4.18 -2.12 16.47
C ARG A 132 -5.18 -3.30 16.41
N PRO A 133 -5.11 -4.16 15.38
CA PRO A 133 -5.87 -5.41 15.34
C PRO A 133 -5.57 -6.31 16.54
N ALA A 134 -6.55 -7.13 16.92
CA ALA A 134 -6.31 -8.24 17.84
C ALA A 134 -5.25 -9.20 17.27
N PRO A 135 -4.56 -9.99 18.13
CA PRO A 135 -3.64 -11.02 17.67
C PRO A 135 -4.30 -11.95 16.64
N LEU A 136 -3.65 -12.11 15.49
CA LEU A 136 -4.14 -12.93 14.39
C LEU A 136 -3.73 -14.40 14.61
N VAL A 137 -4.70 -15.31 14.54
CA VAL A 137 -4.49 -16.77 14.62
C VAL A 137 -4.36 -17.39 13.23
N HIS A 138 -4.03 -18.68 13.13
CA HIS A 138 -3.73 -19.31 11.85
C HIS A 138 -4.83 -19.07 10.80
N VAL A 139 -6.09 -19.27 11.18
CA VAL A 139 -7.28 -19.16 10.30
C VAL A 139 -7.60 -17.72 9.84
N ASP A 140 -6.97 -16.70 10.42
CA ASP A 140 -7.23 -15.30 10.09
C ASP A 140 -6.50 -14.87 8.81
N PHE A 141 -7.04 -15.28 7.65
CA PHE A 141 -6.56 -14.89 6.33
C PHE A 141 -7.54 -13.94 5.63
N GLY A 142 -7.03 -13.04 4.78
CA GLY A 142 -7.86 -12.20 3.92
C GLY A 142 -8.34 -10.87 4.50
N ASP A 143 -8.05 -10.58 5.78
CA ASP A 143 -8.32 -9.25 6.34
C ASP A 143 -7.34 -8.23 5.75
N LEU A 144 -7.88 -7.20 5.10
CA LEU A 144 -7.17 -6.06 4.55
C LEU A 144 -7.50 -4.82 5.38
N TRP A 145 -6.47 -4.19 5.94
CA TRP A 145 -6.60 -2.93 6.67
C TRP A 145 -6.23 -1.75 5.78
N LEU A 146 -7.08 -0.74 5.78
CA LEU A 146 -6.86 0.53 5.10
C LEU A 146 -6.55 1.57 6.16
N VAL A 147 -5.32 2.08 6.22
CA VAL A 147 -4.91 3.09 7.18
C VAL A 147 -4.71 4.43 6.47
N ARG A 148 -5.41 5.46 6.91
CA ARG A 148 -5.34 6.82 6.35
C ARG A 148 -5.72 7.84 7.43
N GLU A 149 -4.88 8.86 7.62
CA GLU A 149 -5.14 9.97 8.55
C GLU A 149 -5.52 9.54 9.99
N GLY A 150 -4.81 8.56 10.54
CA GLY A 150 -5.09 8.06 11.89
C GLY A 150 -6.40 7.28 12.04
N ARG A 151 -7.03 6.90 10.92
CA ARG A 151 -8.21 6.03 10.86
C ARG A 151 -7.84 4.72 10.19
N SER A 152 -8.48 3.64 10.63
CA SER A 152 -8.36 2.33 9.99
C SER A 152 -9.73 1.73 9.68
N GLU A 153 -9.89 1.23 8.46
CA GLU A 153 -11.02 0.38 8.05
C GLU A 153 -10.51 -1.05 7.82
N ARG A 154 -11.36 -2.05 8.10
CA ARG A 154 -11.07 -3.46 7.81
C ARG A 154 -12.05 -4.00 6.78
N VAL A 155 -11.53 -4.60 5.73
CA VAL A 155 -12.31 -5.31 4.70
C VAL A 155 -11.84 -6.76 4.61
N LYS A 156 -12.76 -7.68 4.33
CA LYS A 156 -12.45 -9.09 4.08
C LYS A 156 -12.34 -9.35 2.58
N ILE A 157 -11.21 -9.89 2.13
CA ILE A 157 -10.99 -10.32 0.75
C ILE A 157 -11.36 -11.79 0.67
N GLU A 158 -12.47 -12.12 0.02
CA GLU A 158 -12.90 -13.51 -0.18
C GLU A 158 -12.51 -14.03 -1.59
N PRO A 159 -12.18 -15.33 -1.74
CA PRO A 159 -11.78 -15.94 -3.02
C PRO A 159 -12.71 -15.68 -4.20
#